data_AF-A0A971G8Y1-F1
#
_entry.id   AF-A0A971G8Y1-F1
#
_cell.length_a   1.000
_cell.length_b   1.000
_cell.length_c   1.000
_cell.angle_alpha   90.00
_cell.angle_beta   90.00
_cell.angle_gamma   90.00
#
_symmetry.space_group_name_H-M   'P 1'
#
loop_
_entity.id
_entity.type
_entity.pdbx_description
1 polymer ?
#
loop_
_entity_poly.entity_id
_entity_poly.type
_entity_poly.pdbx_seq_one_letter_code
_entity_poly.pdbx_strand_id
1 'polypeptide(L)'
;MKPIFVQWGAGNIGRAFIGQVFASNGYRVCFIDIDAPLIDLLNRTGGYTVQTVEGERTQDLSVEDVTAVHVDDAEQVAAWITKADVMGVSVGANIWPAIAAPLARAIERRYERCPERPLDIILAENMNNGARIVRELLTAHLDPAFPVSLYIGLIETSIGKMVPIQDPSNRLLLRAESYDDLIVDERGFINPIPAVRQLRPVQPIEAYVERKLYIHNMGHACTAYLGALCDDGISTIADALEIEHVVTTVRRAMEQAKAVLLHRYGQTFTAEALDEHIDDLLRRFSNRALGDTIFRVGRDLKRKLRWNDRFMGLMIEAEEAHLNWDAVGAGYLAALQFRDSSKADRAFLASVEHLPFREKIRTVSSWDESGMSRGMLEAIVATLQRIDASHTQS
;
A
#
# COMPACT_ATOMS: atom_id res chain seq x y z
N MET A 1 -31.39 -2.93 -12.59
CA MET A 1 -30.99 -3.26 -11.19
C MET A 1 -29.62 -2.60 -10.98
N LYS A 2 -29.34 -2.00 -9.82
CA LYS A 2 -27.98 -1.44 -9.57
C LYS A 2 -26.95 -2.58 -9.61
N PRO A 3 -25.75 -2.36 -10.17
CA PRO A 3 -24.69 -3.37 -10.10
C PRO A 3 -24.26 -3.56 -8.65
N ILE A 4 -23.77 -4.75 -8.31
CA ILE A 4 -23.42 -5.16 -6.96
C ILE A 4 -21.92 -5.29 -6.82
N PHE A 5 -21.37 -4.56 -5.86
CA PHE A 5 -19.99 -4.69 -5.42
C PHE A 5 -19.94 -5.38 -4.07
N VAL A 6 -19.17 -6.47 -3.97
CA VAL A 6 -18.92 -7.15 -2.69
C VAL A 6 -17.52 -6.79 -2.22
N GLN A 7 -17.39 -6.29 -1.00
CA GLN A 7 -16.12 -5.95 -0.38
C GLN A 7 -15.85 -6.85 0.83
N TRP A 8 -14.89 -7.76 0.72
CA TRP A 8 -14.41 -8.53 1.87
C TRP A 8 -13.38 -7.72 2.66
N GLY A 9 -13.67 -7.48 3.93
CA GLY A 9 -12.94 -6.54 4.76
C GLY A 9 -13.61 -5.18 4.72
N ALA A 10 -14.41 -4.90 5.73
CA ALA A 10 -15.05 -3.62 6.00
C ALA A 10 -14.13 -2.69 6.79
N GLY A 11 -12.80 -2.83 6.74
CA GLY A 11 -11.86 -1.95 7.45
C GLY A 11 -11.76 -0.53 6.85
N ASN A 12 -10.76 0.24 7.28
CA ASN A 12 -10.56 1.60 6.81
C ASN A 12 -10.38 1.70 5.28
N ILE A 13 -9.56 0.85 4.67
CA ILE A 13 -9.37 0.82 3.21
C ILE A 13 -10.64 0.34 2.50
N GLY A 14 -11.30 -0.69 3.03
CA GLY A 14 -12.55 -1.20 2.49
C GLY A 14 -13.65 -0.14 2.45
N ARG A 15 -13.80 0.68 3.50
CA ARG A 15 -14.85 1.71 3.57
C ARG A 15 -14.41 3.06 2.99
N ALA A 16 -13.27 3.58 3.39
CA ALA A 16 -12.81 4.92 2.99
C ALA A 16 -12.19 4.98 1.59
N PHE A 17 -12.05 3.84 0.90
CA PHE A 17 -11.53 3.80 -0.47
C PHE A 17 -12.34 2.88 -1.37
N ILE A 18 -12.17 1.56 -1.25
CA ILE A 18 -12.66 0.63 -2.27
C ILE A 18 -14.20 0.66 -2.34
N GLY A 19 -14.88 0.43 -1.22
CA GLY A 19 -16.33 0.50 -1.13
C GLY A 19 -16.89 1.88 -1.48
N GLN A 20 -16.25 2.96 -1.03
CA GLN A 20 -16.65 4.33 -1.39
C GLN A 20 -16.52 4.62 -2.89
N VAL A 21 -15.44 4.17 -3.54
CA VAL A 21 -15.24 4.32 -4.99
C VAL A 21 -16.37 3.63 -5.76
N PHE A 22 -16.68 2.37 -5.44
CA PHE A 22 -17.76 1.66 -6.13
C PHE A 22 -19.13 2.26 -5.83
N ALA A 23 -19.43 2.62 -4.58
CA ALA A 23 -20.69 3.27 -4.23
C ALA A 23 -20.89 4.59 -4.97
N SER A 24 -19.84 5.41 -5.10
CA SER A 24 -19.87 6.69 -5.84
C SER A 24 -20.12 6.51 -7.35
N ASN A 25 -19.93 5.29 -7.87
CA ASN A 25 -20.19 4.91 -9.26
C ASN A 25 -21.49 4.09 -9.41
N GLY A 26 -22.42 4.22 -8.45
CA GLY A 26 -23.78 3.68 -8.54
C GLY A 26 -23.91 2.20 -8.16
N TYR A 27 -22.85 1.58 -7.63
CA TYR A 27 -22.93 0.22 -7.11
C TYR A 27 -23.66 0.18 -5.78
N ARG A 28 -24.43 -0.89 -5.58
CA ARG A 28 -24.86 -1.30 -4.23
C ARG A 28 -23.70 -2.07 -3.60
N VAL A 29 -23.28 -1.65 -2.41
CA VAL A 29 -22.12 -2.24 -1.72
C VAL A 29 -22.57 -3.19 -0.62
N CYS A 30 -22.05 -4.41 -0.65
CA CYS A 30 -22.15 -5.36 0.45
C CYS A 30 -20.77 -5.61 1.06
N PHE A 31 -20.60 -5.31 2.34
CA PHE A 31 -19.41 -5.67 3.10
C PHE A 31 -19.51 -7.09 3.68
N ILE A 32 -18.37 -7.78 3.75
CA ILE A 32 -18.22 -9.03 4.49
C ILE A 32 -17.11 -8.82 5.52
N ASP A 33 -17.39 -9.03 6.81
CA ASP A 33 -16.41 -8.81 7.89
C ASP A 33 -16.65 -9.75 9.09
N ILE A 34 -15.73 -9.76 10.04
CA ILE A 34 -15.83 -10.49 11.32
C ILE A 34 -16.24 -9.58 12.49
N ASP A 35 -16.18 -8.25 12.30
CA ASP A 35 -16.58 -7.29 13.33
C ASP A 35 -18.12 -7.17 13.41
N ALA A 36 -18.75 -8.06 14.17
CA ALA A 36 -20.21 -8.06 14.36
C ALA A 36 -20.78 -6.70 14.81
N PRO A 37 -20.17 -5.97 15.79
CA PRO A 37 -20.66 -4.64 16.16
C PRO A 37 -20.66 -3.62 15.00
N LEU A 38 -19.67 -3.67 14.11
CA LEU A 38 -19.62 -2.82 12.92
C LEU A 38 -20.70 -3.22 11.91
N ILE A 39 -20.86 -4.51 11.67
CA ILE A 39 -21.86 -5.06 10.74
C ILE A 39 -23.26 -4.62 11.16
N ASP A 40 -23.60 -4.78 12.44
CA ASP A 40 -24.89 -4.37 12.98
C ASP A 40 -25.09 -2.85 12.83
N LEU A 41 -24.03 -2.06 13.04
CA LEU A 41 -24.08 -0.62 12.89
C LEU A 41 -24.32 -0.19 11.44
N LEU A 42 -23.62 -0.81 10.48
CA LEU A 42 -23.82 -0.57 9.04
C LEU A 42 -25.23 -0.96 8.60
N ASN A 43 -25.73 -2.12 9.04
CA ASN A 43 -27.07 -2.58 8.66
C ASN A 43 -28.20 -1.74 9.28
N ARG A 44 -28.03 -1.24 10.50
CA ARG A 44 -29.01 -0.34 11.13
C ARG A 44 -29.09 1.03 10.45
N THR A 45 -27.96 1.54 9.96
CA THR A 45 -27.87 2.89 9.39
C THR A 45 -28.01 2.92 7.87
N GLY A 46 -27.66 1.83 7.18
CA GLY A 46 -27.71 1.71 5.72
C GLY A 46 -26.61 2.49 4.99
N GLY A 47 -25.64 3.05 5.72
CA GLY A 47 -24.60 3.89 5.14
C GLY A 47 -23.59 4.43 6.15
N TYR A 48 -22.60 5.18 5.66
CA TYR A 48 -21.55 5.84 6.44
C TYR A 48 -21.00 7.05 5.67
N THR A 49 -20.20 7.89 6.32
CA THR A 49 -19.60 9.08 5.72
C THR A 49 -18.10 8.92 5.57
N VAL A 50 -17.57 9.26 4.39
CA VAL A 50 -16.14 9.47 4.18
C VAL A 50 -15.88 10.97 4.08
N GLN A 51 -15.21 11.52 5.08
CA GLN A 51 -14.73 12.89 5.08
C GLN A 51 -13.34 12.96 4.45
N THR A 52 -13.25 13.49 3.24
CA THR A 52 -11.96 13.78 2.61
C THR A 52 -11.38 15.06 3.18
N VAL A 53 -10.10 15.03 3.54
CA VAL A 53 -9.39 16.17 4.16
C VAL A 53 -8.23 16.63 3.29
N GLU A 54 -8.18 17.93 2.99
CA GLU A 54 -7.13 18.56 2.17
C GLU A 54 -6.83 19.98 2.68
N GLY A 55 -5.79 20.09 3.52
CA GLY A 55 -5.52 21.31 4.26
C GLY A 55 -6.69 21.65 5.18
N GLU A 56 -7.21 22.87 5.10
CA GLU A 56 -8.39 23.30 5.86
C GLU A 56 -9.72 22.86 5.23
N ARG A 57 -9.69 22.31 4.01
CA ARG A 57 -10.91 21.90 3.31
C ARG A 57 -11.30 20.50 3.73
N THR A 58 -12.56 20.35 4.10
CA THR A 58 -13.20 19.05 4.29
C THR A 58 -14.36 18.91 3.32
N GLN A 59 -14.54 17.70 2.81
CA GLN A 59 -15.72 17.34 2.02
C GLN A 59 -16.25 16.01 2.52
N ASP A 60 -17.53 16.00 2.86
CA ASP A 60 -18.22 14.78 3.30
C ASP A 60 -18.84 14.09 2.08
N LEU A 61 -18.50 12.81 1.92
CA LEU A 61 -19.05 11.91 0.92
C LEU A 61 -19.95 10.90 1.63
N SER A 62 -21.27 11.01 1.42
CA SER A 62 -22.24 10.03 1.92
C SER A 62 -22.14 8.74 1.11
N VAL A 63 -21.91 7.62 1.79
CA VAL A 63 -21.94 6.27 1.20
C VAL A 63 -23.21 5.58 1.67
N GLU A 64 -24.17 5.46 0.77
CA GLU A 64 -25.53 4.97 1.05
C GLU A 64 -25.80 3.62 0.38
N ASP A 65 -26.94 2.99 0.71
CA ASP A 65 -27.37 1.69 0.17
C ASP A 65 -26.33 0.58 0.46
N VAL A 66 -25.78 0.63 1.68
CA VAL A 66 -24.79 -0.33 2.18
C VAL A 66 -25.49 -1.45 2.95
N THR A 67 -25.03 -2.67 2.73
CA THR A 67 -25.36 -3.83 3.57
C THR A 67 -24.06 -4.47 4.06
N ALA A 68 -24.10 -5.17 5.18
CA ALA A 68 -22.96 -5.90 5.71
C ALA A 68 -23.38 -7.30 6.19
N VAL A 69 -22.50 -8.28 6.00
CA VAL A 69 -22.72 -9.68 6.35
C VAL A 69 -21.55 -10.18 7.20
N HIS A 70 -21.85 -10.97 8.22
CA HIS A 70 -20.83 -11.62 9.03
C HIS A 70 -20.22 -12.82 8.28
N VAL A 71 -18.91 -12.99 8.36
CA VAL A 71 -18.18 -14.10 7.71
C VAL A 71 -18.73 -15.49 8.04
N ASP A 72 -19.30 -15.66 9.23
CA ASP A 72 -19.89 -16.95 9.67
C ASP A 72 -21.26 -17.26 9.03
N ASP A 73 -21.93 -16.27 8.44
CA ASP A 73 -23.18 -16.50 7.70
C ASP A 73 -22.87 -16.92 6.26
N ALA A 74 -22.41 -18.17 6.12
CA ALA A 74 -21.98 -18.74 4.86
C ALA A 74 -23.06 -18.71 3.76
N GLU A 75 -24.34 -18.77 4.14
CA GLU A 75 -25.46 -18.68 3.18
C GLU A 75 -25.59 -17.27 2.63
N GLN A 76 -25.56 -16.25 3.49
CA GLN A 76 -25.64 -14.86 3.04
C GLN A 76 -24.37 -14.44 2.28
N VAL A 77 -23.19 -14.86 2.73
CA VAL A 77 -21.92 -14.63 2.01
C VAL A 77 -22.00 -15.20 0.60
N ALA A 78 -22.39 -16.47 0.45
CA ALA A 78 -22.54 -17.10 -0.85
C ALA A 78 -23.63 -16.43 -1.70
N ALA A 79 -24.76 -16.02 -1.09
CA ALA A 79 -25.85 -15.35 -1.79
C ALA A 79 -25.43 -13.99 -2.37
N TRP A 80 -24.61 -13.22 -1.64
CA TRP A 80 -24.08 -11.95 -2.12
C TRP A 80 -23.00 -12.13 -3.19
N ILE A 81 -22.05 -13.05 -2.97
CA ILE A 81 -21.03 -13.38 -3.97
C ILE A 81 -21.66 -13.93 -5.25
N THR A 82 -22.77 -14.67 -5.17
CA THR A 82 -23.52 -15.14 -6.36
C THR A 82 -24.09 -13.98 -7.19
N LYS A 83 -24.47 -12.88 -6.54
CA LYS A 83 -25.08 -11.71 -7.20
C LYS A 83 -24.05 -10.68 -7.66
N ALA A 84 -22.84 -10.71 -7.10
CA ALA A 84 -21.78 -9.73 -7.35
C ALA A 84 -21.44 -9.60 -8.84
N ASP A 85 -21.24 -8.37 -9.28
CA ASP A 85 -20.70 -8.06 -10.61
C ASP A 85 -19.18 -7.92 -10.56
N VAL A 86 -18.66 -7.42 -9.43
CA VAL A 86 -17.22 -7.37 -9.12
C VAL A 86 -17.04 -7.47 -7.61
N MET A 87 -15.89 -7.97 -7.18
CA MET A 87 -15.55 -8.13 -5.78
C MET A 87 -14.21 -7.47 -5.46
N GLY A 88 -14.03 -6.99 -4.23
CA GLY A 88 -12.75 -6.54 -3.69
C GLY A 88 -12.43 -7.23 -2.37
N VAL A 89 -11.14 -7.31 -2.04
CA VAL A 89 -10.65 -7.85 -0.78
C VAL A 89 -9.60 -6.92 -0.19
N SER A 90 -9.79 -6.50 1.06
CA SER A 90 -8.82 -5.71 1.84
C SER A 90 -8.85 -6.13 3.32
N VAL A 91 -8.18 -7.23 3.65
CA VAL A 91 -8.10 -7.83 5.00
C VAL A 91 -6.68 -7.87 5.55
N GLY A 92 -5.67 -7.62 4.71
CA GLY A 92 -4.26 -7.75 5.05
C GLY A 92 -3.71 -9.12 4.63
N ALA A 93 -2.49 -9.12 4.08
CA ALA A 93 -1.79 -10.31 3.56
C ALA A 93 -1.85 -11.55 4.48
N ASN A 94 -1.69 -11.34 5.79
CA ASN A 94 -1.65 -12.42 6.78
C ASN A 94 -3.01 -13.08 7.04
N ILE A 95 -4.11 -12.47 6.60
CA ILE A 95 -5.48 -12.97 6.81
C ILE A 95 -5.95 -13.85 5.65
N TRP A 96 -5.28 -13.79 4.49
CA TRP A 96 -5.63 -14.60 3.31
C TRP A 96 -5.79 -16.11 3.57
N PRO A 97 -4.89 -16.78 4.32
CA PRO A 97 -5.06 -18.19 4.63
C PRO A 97 -6.38 -18.52 5.36
N ALA A 98 -6.89 -17.59 6.18
CA ALA A 98 -8.15 -17.78 6.91
C ALA A 98 -9.38 -17.56 6.03
N ILE A 99 -9.30 -16.67 5.02
CA ILE A 99 -10.42 -16.37 4.13
C ILE A 99 -10.47 -17.27 2.88
N ALA A 100 -9.37 -17.95 2.53
CA ALA A 100 -9.27 -18.74 1.30
C ALA A 100 -10.34 -19.83 1.20
N ALA A 101 -10.51 -20.64 2.25
CA ALA A 101 -11.50 -21.72 2.28
C ALA A 101 -12.96 -21.21 2.19
N PRO A 102 -13.43 -20.26 3.02
CA PRO A 102 -14.81 -19.76 2.90
C PRO A 102 -15.07 -19.04 1.57
N LEU A 103 -14.09 -18.30 1.04
CA LEU A 103 -14.22 -17.63 -0.26
C LEU A 103 -14.31 -18.66 -1.40
N ALA A 104 -13.45 -19.68 -1.43
CA ALA A 104 -13.48 -20.75 -2.43
C ALA A 104 -14.86 -21.43 -2.48
N ARG A 105 -15.41 -21.82 -1.32
CA ARG A 105 -16.74 -22.44 -1.24
C ARG A 105 -17.86 -21.54 -1.76
N ALA A 106 -17.77 -20.23 -1.50
CA ALA A 106 -18.75 -19.28 -2.03
C ALA A 106 -18.63 -19.10 -3.56
N ILE A 107 -17.41 -19.15 -4.09
CA ILE A 107 -17.13 -19.10 -5.53
C ILE A 107 -17.65 -20.37 -6.23
N GLU A 108 -17.48 -21.55 -5.64
CA GLU A 108 -18.06 -22.80 -6.18
C GLU A 108 -19.58 -22.73 -6.26
N ARG A 109 -20.23 -22.31 -5.18
CA ARG A 109 -21.70 -22.11 -5.17
C ARG A 109 -22.15 -21.10 -6.21
N ARG A 110 -21.35 -20.05 -6.47
CA ARG A 110 -21.61 -19.12 -7.56
C ARG A 110 -21.48 -19.85 -8.91
N TYR A 111 -20.40 -20.57 -9.14
CA TYR A 111 -20.16 -21.32 -10.38
C TYR A 111 -21.26 -22.34 -10.70
N GLU A 112 -21.75 -23.07 -9.71
CA GLU A 112 -22.88 -23.99 -9.86
C GLU A 112 -24.16 -23.29 -10.36
N ARG A 113 -24.37 -22.03 -9.95
CA ARG A 113 -25.59 -21.27 -10.27
C ARG A 113 -25.47 -20.43 -11.53
N CYS A 114 -24.28 -19.92 -11.84
CA CYS A 114 -24.04 -19.05 -12.97
C CYS A 114 -22.64 -19.29 -13.59
N PRO A 115 -22.40 -20.46 -14.21
CA PRO A 115 -21.09 -20.84 -14.75
C PRO A 115 -20.59 -19.92 -15.87
N GLU A 116 -21.51 -19.20 -16.53
CA GLU A 116 -21.22 -18.22 -17.59
C GLU A 116 -20.89 -16.82 -17.05
N ARG A 117 -20.86 -16.61 -15.73
CA ARG A 117 -20.61 -15.30 -15.09
C ARG A 117 -19.33 -15.30 -14.24
N PRO A 118 -18.14 -15.24 -14.88
CA PRO A 118 -16.87 -15.15 -14.17
C PRO A 118 -16.85 -14.02 -13.15
N LEU A 119 -16.02 -14.17 -12.12
CA LEU A 119 -15.88 -13.19 -11.05
C LEU A 119 -14.49 -12.56 -11.08
N ASP A 120 -14.45 -11.25 -11.25
CA ASP A 120 -13.24 -10.45 -11.06
C ASP A 120 -13.11 -10.04 -9.58
N ILE A 121 -11.93 -10.29 -9.00
CA ILE A 121 -11.60 -9.98 -7.61
C ILE A 121 -10.42 -9.00 -7.57
N ILE A 122 -10.69 -7.79 -7.09
CA ILE A 122 -9.70 -6.73 -6.86
C ILE A 122 -8.97 -6.98 -5.54
N LEU A 123 -7.67 -7.23 -5.64
CA LEU A 123 -6.77 -7.51 -4.51
C LEU A 123 -6.23 -6.19 -3.95
N ALA A 124 -7.02 -5.53 -3.10
CA ALA A 124 -6.69 -4.27 -2.45
C ALA A 124 -5.76 -4.48 -1.24
N GLU A 125 -4.60 -5.07 -1.51
CA GLU A 125 -3.65 -5.59 -0.54
C GLU A 125 -2.23 -5.09 -0.78
N ASN A 126 -1.46 -4.93 0.29
CA ASN A 126 -0.03 -4.62 0.16
C ASN A 126 0.78 -5.92 0.04
N MET A 127 0.64 -6.60 -1.09
CA MET A 127 1.26 -7.90 -1.38
C MET A 127 2.03 -7.87 -2.71
N ASN A 128 3.26 -8.38 -2.69
CA ASN A 128 3.99 -8.65 -3.93
C ASN A 128 3.54 -10.00 -4.50
N ASN A 129 3.24 -10.05 -5.80
CA ASN A 129 2.70 -11.25 -6.47
C ASN A 129 1.40 -11.77 -5.82
N GLY A 130 0.53 -10.84 -5.40
CA GLY A 130 -0.75 -11.14 -4.77
C GLY A 130 -1.63 -12.07 -5.61
N ALA A 131 -1.71 -11.85 -6.92
CA ALA A 131 -2.53 -12.70 -7.80
C ALA A 131 -2.06 -14.15 -7.81
N ARG A 132 -0.74 -14.40 -7.84
CA ARG A 132 -0.18 -15.76 -7.77
C ARG A 132 -0.49 -16.42 -6.43
N ILE A 133 -0.22 -15.72 -5.33
CA ILE A 133 -0.41 -16.25 -3.96
C ILE A 133 -1.88 -16.57 -3.72
N VAL A 134 -2.79 -15.65 -4.08
CA VAL A 134 -4.23 -15.84 -3.90
C VAL A 134 -4.75 -16.98 -4.77
N ARG A 135 -4.26 -17.11 -6.01
CA ARG A 135 -4.60 -18.25 -6.87
C ARG A 135 -4.22 -19.59 -6.23
N GLU A 136 -3.01 -19.69 -5.69
CA GLU A 136 -2.54 -20.90 -4.98
C GLU A 136 -3.43 -21.22 -3.76
N LEU A 137 -3.72 -20.21 -2.93
CA LEU A 137 -4.56 -20.36 -1.75
C LEU A 137 -5.99 -20.80 -2.09
N LEU A 138 -6.62 -20.19 -3.11
CA LEU A 138 -7.97 -20.57 -3.54
C LEU A 138 -7.98 -21.96 -4.16
N THR A 139 -7.03 -22.26 -5.05
CA THR A 139 -6.97 -23.56 -5.75
C THR A 139 -6.83 -24.73 -4.77
N ALA A 140 -6.16 -24.54 -3.62
CA ALA A 140 -6.05 -25.55 -2.58
C ALA A 140 -7.39 -25.93 -1.93
N HIS A 141 -8.45 -25.13 -2.12
CA HIS A 141 -9.78 -25.34 -1.54
C HIS A 141 -10.90 -25.53 -2.56
N LEU A 142 -10.61 -25.37 -3.87
CA LEU A 142 -11.56 -25.58 -4.95
C LEU A 142 -11.52 -27.04 -5.43
N ASP A 143 -12.64 -27.51 -6.01
CA ASP A 143 -12.69 -28.77 -6.75
C ASP A 143 -11.58 -28.79 -7.82
N PRO A 144 -10.81 -29.89 -7.97
CA PRO A 144 -9.76 -29.98 -8.98
C PRO A 144 -10.22 -29.76 -10.42
N ALA A 145 -11.50 -29.99 -10.72
CA ALA A 145 -12.10 -29.72 -12.04
C ALA A 145 -12.57 -28.27 -12.21
N PHE A 146 -12.50 -27.44 -11.17
CA PHE A 146 -12.92 -26.04 -11.22
C PHE A 146 -12.05 -25.24 -12.20
N PRO A 147 -12.64 -24.49 -13.16
CA PRO A 147 -11.89 -23.78 -14.19
C PRO A 147 -11.34 -22.43 -13.68
N VAL A 148 -10.40 -22.46 -12.73
CA VAL A 148 -9.87 -21.28 -12.01
C VAL A 148 -9.49 -20.13 -12.95
N SER A 149 -8.70 -20.41 -13.99
CA SER A 149 -8.20 -19.38 -14.92
C SER A 149 -9.25 -18.81 -15.87
N LEU A 150 -10.38 -19.49 -16.06
CA LEU A 150 -11.48 -19.03 -16.91
C LEU A 150 -12.59 -18.36 -16.12
N TYR A 151 -12.66 -18.61 -14.81
CA TYR A 151 -13.76 -18.16 -13.97
C TYR A 151 -13.39 -17.12 -12.91
N ILE A 152 -12.11 -17.03 -12.52
CA ILE A 152 -11.63 -16.10 -11.49
C ILE A 152 -10.58 -15.17 -12.08
N GLY A 153 -10.95 -13.90 -12.22
CA GLY A 153 -10.01 -12.81 -12.47
C GLY A 153 -9.41 -12.34 -11.15
N LEU A 154 -8.08 -12.19 -11.11
CA LEU A 154 -7.36 -11.73 -9.93
C LEU A 154 -6.59 -10.47 -10.31
N ILE A 155 -7.07 -9.33 -9.81
CA ILE A 155 -6.62 -8.01 -10.22
C ILE A 155 -5.73 -7.45 -9.12
N GLU A 156 -4.43 -7.37 -9.38
CA GLU A 156 -3.51 -6.71 -8.46
C GLU A 156 -3.73 -5.19 -8.44
N THR A 157 -3.35 -4.54 -7.34
CA THR A 157 -3.54 -3.10 -7.17
C THR A 157 -2.28 -2.40 -6.69
N SER A 158 -2.16 -1.12 -7.04
CA SER A 158 -1.20 -0.20 -6.41
C SER A 158 -1.97 0.91 -5.69
N ILE A 159 -2.22 0.71 -4.39
CA ILE A 159 -3.02 1.63 -3.57
C ILE A 159 -2.11 2.68 -2.94
N GLY A 160 -2.34 3.95 -3.30
CA GLY A 160 -1.62 5.10 -2.80
C GLY A 160 -2.43 6.00 -1.86
N LYS A 161 -3.64 5.61 -1.43
CA LYS A 161 -4.49 6.45 -0.56
C LYS A 161 -4.04 6.41 0.89
N MET A 162 -3.82 7.58 1.48
CA MET A 162 -3.49 7.83 2.88
C MET A 162 -4.78 7.94 3.69
N VAL A 163 -4.92 7.03 4.65
CA VAL A 163 -6.03 6.99 5.58
C VAL A 163 -5.45 7.11 6.99
N PRO A 164 -5.68 8.24 7.69
CA PRO A 164 -5.11 8.49 9.01
C PRO A 164 -5.73 7.57 10.07
N ILE A 165 -5.29 7.73 11.31
CA ILE A 165 -5.94 7.07 12.46
C ILE A 165 -7.35 7.65 12.59
N GLN A 166 -8.33 6.76 12.72
CA GLN A 166 -9.74 7.12 12.80
C GLN A 166 -10.13 7.38 14.26
N ASP A 167 -11.08 8.29 14.47
CA ASP A 167 -11.68 8.48 15.78
C ASP A 167 -12.53 7.25 16.14
N PRO A 168 -12.18 6.47 17.18
CA PRO A 168 -12.92 5.28 17.55
C PRO A 168 -14.33 5.60 18.06
N SER A 169 -14.62 6.85 18.47
CA SER A 169 -15.92 7.27 18.98
C SER A 169 -17.00 7.29 17.89
N ASN A 170 -16.62 7.48 16.62
CA ASN A 170 -17.54 7.49 15.50
C ASN A 170 -17.07 6.54 14.37
N ARG A 171 -17.49 5.28 14.45
CA ARG A 171 -17.10 4.24 13.49
C ARG A 171 -17.67 4.42 12.08
N LEU A 172 -18.70 5.25 11.91
CA LEU A 172 -19.35 5.56 10.63
C LEU A 172 -18.82 6.84 9.97
N LEU A 173 -17.88 7.54 10.59
CA LEU A 173 -17.18 8.67 9.98
C LEU A 173 -15.73 8.27 9.73
N LEU A 174 -15.34 8.19 8.47
CA LEU A 174 -13.98 7.89 8.07
C LEU A 174 -13.31 9.13 7.51
N ARG A 175 -12.17 9.51 8.06
CA ARG A 175 -11.31 10.57 7.50
C ARG A 175 -10.30 9.94 6.57
N ALA A 176 -10.11 10.51 5.39
CA ALA A 176 -9.10 10.09 4.43
C ALA A 176 -8.64 11.27 3.57
N GLU A 177 -7.57 11.15 2.81
CA GLU A 177 -7.22 12.18 1.82
C GLU A 177 -8.20 12.21 0.63
N SER A 178 -8.13 13.25 -0.20
CA SER A 178 -8.95 13.40 -1.42
C SER A 178 -8.49 12.54 -2.60
N TYR A 179 -7.24 12.03 -2.60
CA TYR A 179 -6.74 11.15 -3.65
C TYR A 179 -7.52 9.83 -3.72
N ASP A 180 -8.02 9.49 -4.90
CA ASP A 180 -8.99 8.42 -5.12
C ASP A 180 -8.69 7.54 -6.34
N ASP A 181 -7.53 7.68 -6.99
CA ASP A 181 -7.17 6.85 -8.14
C ASP A 181 -6.82 5.42 -7.70
N LEU A 182 -7.60 4.45 -8.18
CA LEU A 182 -7.43 3.02 -7.95
C LEU A 182 -6.72 2.38 -9.14
N ILE A 183 -5.40 2.25 -9.02
CA ILE A 183 -4.55 1.61 -10.01
C ILE A 183 -4.74 0.10 -9.93
N VAL A 184 -5.09 -0.51 -11.07
CA VAL A 184 -5.42 -1.93 -11.19
C VAL A 184 -4.67 -2.56 -12.34
N ASP A 185 -4.27 -3.83 -12.19
CA ASP A 185 -3.69 -4.61 -13.28
C ASP A 185 -4.75 -4.88 -14.36
N GLU A 186 -4.56 -4.31 -15.55
CA GLU A 186 -5.45 -4.52 -16.68
C GLU A 186 -5.54 -6.00 -17.07
N ARG A 187 -4.43 -6.75 -16.94
CA ARG A 187 -4.36 -8.16 -17.32
C ARG A 187 -5.05 -9.11 -16.35
N GLY A 188 -5.35 -8.64 -15.14
CA GLY A 188 -6.02 -9.45 -14.12
C GLY A 188 -7.51 -9.65 -14.39
N PHE A 189 -8.11 -8.79 -15.21
CA PHE A 189 -9.54 -8.85 -15.55
C PHE A 189 -9.82 -9.94 -16.58
N ILE A 190 -10.90 -10.69 -16.35
CA ILE A 190 -11.46 -11.64 -17.33
C ILE A 190 -12.84 -11.23 -17.84
N ASN A 191 -13.52 -10.31 -17.16
CA ASN A 191 -14.68 -9.59 -17.70
C ASN A 191 -14.28 -8.22 -18.26
N PRO A 192 -15.17 -7.51 -18.97
CA PRO A 192 -14.97 -6.11 -19.29
C PRO A 192 -14.71 -5.27 -18.03
N ILE A 193 -13.72 -4.39 -18.10
CA ILE A 193 -13.34 -3.53 -16.98
C ILE A 193 -14.54 -2.66 -16.58
N PRO A 194 -14.90 -2.62 -15.28
CA PRO A 194 -16.02 -1.81 -14.79
C PRO A 194 -15.89 -0.33 -15.15
N ALA A 195 -17.02 0.30 -15.51
CA ALA A 195 -17.10 1.73 -15.75
C ALA A 195 -17.10 2.52 -14.41
N VAL A 196 -15.95 2.53 -13.74
CA VAL A 196 -15.71 3.24 -12.48
C VAL A 196 -14.69 4.35 -12.74
N ARG A 197 -15.09 5.62 -12.52
CA ARG A 197 -14.29 6.80 -12.87
C ARG A 197 -12.89 6.81 -12.25
N GLN A 198 -12.74 6.20 -11.09
CA GLN A 198 -11.49 6.13 -10.33
C GLN A 198 -10.58 4.97 -10.73
N LEU A 199 -11.06 3.99 -11.50
CA LEU A 199 -10.21 2.90 -11.96
C LEU A 199 -9.19 3.44 -12.96
N ARG A 200 -7.94 3.02 -12.75
CA ARG A 200 -6.80 3.27 -13.65
C ARG A 200 -6.21 1.92 -14.02
N PRO A 201 -6.74 1.25 -15.06
CA PRO A 201 -6.12 0.05 -15.60
C PRO A 201 -4.75 0.40 -16.17
N VAL A 202 -3.74 -0.39 -15.81
CA VAL A 202 -2.36 -0.16 -16.22
C VAL A 202 -1.68 -1.45 -16.60
N GLN A 203 -0.58 -1.32 -17.35
CA GLN A 203 0.26 -2.43 -17.74
C GLN A 203 1.71 -1.95 -17.98
N PRO A 204 2.73 -2.63 -17.46
CA PRO A 204 2.68 -3.68 -16.42
C PRO A 204 2.36 -3.08 -15.03
N ILE A 205 1.60 -3.78 -14.19
CA ILE A 205 1.24 -3.33 -12.84
C ILE A 205 2.47 -3.20 -11.92
N GLU A 206 3.47 -4.03 -12.16
CA GLU A 206 4.74 -4.08 -11.43
C GLU A 206 5.43 -2.71 -11.44
N ALA A 207 5.39 -2.00 -12.57
CA ALA A 207 5.95 -0.65 -12.70
C ALA A 207 5.29 0.33 -11.72
N TYR A 208 3.98 0.22 -11.49
CA TYR A 208 3.23 1.10 -10.60
C TYR A 208 3.32 0.68 -9.14
N VAL A 209 3.52 -0.61 -8.86
CA VAL A 209 3.87 -1.11 -7.53
C VAL A 209 5.24 -0.58 -7.12
N GLU A 210 6.24 -0.68 -8.00
CA GLU A 210 7.57 -0.14 -7.76
C GLU A 210 7.58 1.40 -7.70
N ARG A 211 6.83 2.10 -8.55
CA ARG A 211 6.66 3.56 -8.45
C ARG A 211 6.16 3.96 -7.06
N LYS A 212 5.13 3.27 -6.55
CA LYS A 212 4.64 3.51 -5.18
C LYS A 212 5.71 3.15 -4.14
N LEU A 213 6.42 2.05 -4.30
CA LEU A 213 7.44 1.61 -3.34
C LEU A 213 8.61 2.60 -3.25
N TYR A 214 9.14 3.03 -4.39
CA TYR A 214 10.36 3.84 -4.48
C TYR A 214 10.13 5.34 -4.46
N ILE A 215 8.96 5.85 -4.83
CA ILE A 215 8.66 7.29 -4.71
C ILE A 215 7.82 7.53 -3.46
N HIS A 216 6.61 7.00 -3.37
CA HIS A 216 5.71 7.26 -2.25
C HIS A 216 6.26 6.70 -0.93
N ASN A 217 6.36 5.37 -0.82
CA ASN A 217 6.69 4.70 0.44
C ASN A 217 8.10 5.09 0.94
N MET A 218 9.07 5.19 0.03
CA MET A 218 10.43 5.64 0.31
C MET A 218 10.44 7.10 0.76
N GLY A 219 9.88 8.01 -0.05
CA GLY A 219 9.90 9.44 0.28
C GLY A 219 9.18 9.75 1.60
N HIS A 220 8.04 9.10 1.86
CA HIS A 220 7.30 9.27 3.12
C HIS A 220 8.13 8.79 4.33
N ALA A 221 8.83 7.65 4.20
CA ALA A 221 9.72 7.16 5.25
C ALA A 221 10.98 8.04 5.40
N CYS A 222 11.54 8.51 4.29
CA CYS A 222 12.69 9.41 4.25
C CYS A 222 12.37 10.71 4.99
N THR A 223 11.20 11.32 4.74
CA THR A 223 10.71 12.49 5.49
C THR A 223 10.65 12.22 6.99
N ALA A 224 10.11 11.06 7.40
CA ALA A 224 10.01 10.71 8.81
C ALA A 224 11.38 10.61 9.48
N TYR A 225 12.35 9.95 8.83
CA TYR A 225 13.67 9.74 9.40
C TYR A 225 14.51 11.00 9.45
N LEU A 226 14.49 11.82 8.39
CA LEU A 226 15.20 13.08 8.36
C LEU A 226 14.59 14.09 9.35
N GLY A 227 13.26 14.18 9.40
CA GLY A 227 12.56 15.04 10.36
C GLY A 227 12.87 14.69 11.81
N ALA A 228 12.99 13.39 12.13
CA ALA A 228 13.33 12.91 13.48
C ALA A 228 14.77 13.25 13.93
N LEU A 229 15.65 13.65 13.00
CA LEU A 229 17.02 14.06 13.32
C LEU A 229 17.17 15.57 13.51
N CYS A 230 16.11 16.35 13.28
CA CYS A 230 16.15 17.81 13.36
C CYS A 230 16.05 18.31 14.81
N ASP A 231 14.83 18.50 15.31
CA ASP A 231 14.55 19.08 16.63
C ASP A 231 13.42 18.31 17.33
N ASP A 232 13.41 18.32 18.68
CA ASP A 232 12.39 17.66 19.52
C ASP A 232 10.94 18.16 19.28
N GLY A 233 10.76 19.28 18.57
CA GLY A 233 9.46 19.86 18.23
C GLY A 233 8.80 19.27 16.98
N ILE A 234 9.52 18.48 16.18
CA ILE A 234 8.99 17.93 14.92
C ILE A 234 8.25 16.62 15.20
N SER A 235 6.92 16.66 15.09
CA SER A 235 6.08 15.51 15.46
C SER A 235 5.36 14.88 14.28
N THR A 236 5.11 15.64 13.22
CA THR A 236 4.38 15.20 12.03
C THR A 236 5.21 15.29 10.75
N ILE A 237 4.79 14.55 9.72
CA ILE A 237 5.37 14.60 8.38
C ILE A 237 5.22 15.99 7.76
N ALA A 238 4.10 16.65 8.02
CA ALA A 238 3.88 18.01 7.56
C ALA A 238 4.86 19.01 8.20
N ASP A 239 5.13 18.88 9.51
CA ASP A 239 6.16 19.70 10.19
C ASP A 239 7.55 19.47 9.59
N ALA A 240 7.92 18.21 9.35
CA ALA A 240 9.22 17.86 8.78
C ALA A 240 9.42 18.46 7.38
N LEU A 241 8.36 18.57 6.57
CA LEU A 241 8.44 19.14 5.22
C LEU A 241 8.49 20.67 5.18
N GLU A 242 8.31 21.37 6.32
CA GLU A 242 8.56 22.81 6.42
C GLU A 242 10.06 23.13 6.57
N ILE A 243 10.88 22.11 6.85
CA ILE A 243 12.32 22.26 7.01
C ILE A 243 13.00 22.14 5.64
N GLU A 244 13.66 23.23 5.20
CA GLU A 244 14.23 23.36 3.85
C GLU A 244 15.18 22.20 3.48
N HIS A 245 16.08 21.82 4.39
CA HIS A 245 17.03 20.75 4.12
C HIS A 245 16.35 19.36 4.03
N VAL A 246 15.27 19.14 4.79
CA VAL A 246 14.49 17.89 4.75
C VAL A 246 13.77 17.77 3.41
N VAL A 247 12.96 18.77 3.04
CA VAL A 247 12.20 18.73 1.77
C VAL A 247 13.13 18.65 0.56
N THR A 248 14.26 19.35 0.59
CA THR A 248 15.28 19.28 -0.49
C THR A 248 15.87 17.88 -0.61
N THR A 249 16.22 17.25 0.50
CA THR A 249 16.80 15.89 0.50
C THR A 249 15.77 14.85 0.07
N VAL A 250 14.54 14.93 0.58
CA VAL A 250 13.44 14.03 0.21
C VAL A 250 13.11 14.14 -1.29
N ARG A 251 13.01 15.35 -1.82
CA ARG A 251 12.79 15.57 -3.26
C ARG A 251 13.93 14.96 -4.09
N ARG A 252 15.20 15.20 -3.72
CA ARG A 252 16.35 14.59 -4.40
C ARG A 252 16.30 13.07 -4.35
N ALA A 253 15.91 12.47 -3.22
CA ALA A 253 15.76 11.03 -3.11
C ALA A 253 14.65 10.49 -4.04
N MET A 254 13.53 11.20 -4.14
CA MET A 254 12.44 10.87 -5.07
C MET A 254 12.84 11.05 -6.55
N GLU A 255 13.67 12.05 -6.87
CA GLU A 255 14.24 12.23 -8.21
C GLU A 255 15.23 11.12 -8.60
N GLN A 256 15.98 10.60 -7.62
CA GLN A 256 16.84 9.43 -7.81
C GLN A 256 16.02 8.16 -8.03
N ALA A 257 14.92 8.00 -7.29
CA ALA A 257 13.94 6.95 -7.56
C ALA A 257 13.32 7.06 -8.95
N LYS A 258 12.99 8.28 -9.40
CA LYS A 258 12.52 8.56 -10.77
C LYS A 258 13.53 8.08 -11.81
N ALA A 259 14.82 8.35 -11.64
CA ALA A 259 15.85 7.91 -12.58
C ALA A 259 15.88 6.37 -12.72
N VAL A 260 15.79 5.64 -11.60
CA VAL A 260 15.70 4.16 -11.61
C VAL A 260 14.44 3.68 -12.33
N LEU A 261 13.29 4.29 -12.04
CA LEU A 261 12.03 3.91 -12.68
C LEU A 261 12.01 4.19 -14.18
N LEU A 262 12.62 5.29 -14.64
CA LEU A 262 12.77 5.58 -16.08
C LEU A 262 13.73 4.61 -16.77
N HIS A 263 14.79 4.17 -16.08
CA HIS A 263 15.71 3.17 -16.60
C HIS A 263 14.99 1.82 -16.80
N ARG A 264 14.20 1.37 -15.81
CA ARG A 264 13.51 0.08 -15.84
C ARG A 264 12.22 0.07 -16.66
N TYR A 265 11.48 1.17 -16.63
CA TYR A 265 10.13 1.28 -17.17
C TYR A 265 9.93 2.51 -18.06
N GLY A 266 10.95 2.91 -18.82
CA GLY A 266 10.90 4.08 -19.72
C GLY A 266 9.86 3.97 -20.85
N GLN A 267 9.25 2.81 -21.07
CA GLN A 267 8.10 2.63 -21.96
C GLN A 267 6.76 2.87 -21.26
N THR A 268 6.73 2.79 -19.93
CA THR A 268 5.53 2.94 -19.09
C THR A 268 5.42 4.36 -18.53
N PHE A 269 6.55 4.98 -18.20
CA PHE A 269 6.60 6.29 -17.57
C PHE A 269 7.33 7.33 -18.41
N THR A 270 6.84 8.57 -18.35
CA THR A 270 7.57 9.76 -18.80
C THR A 270 8.17 10.47 -17.60
N ALA A 271 9.24 11.24 -17.83
CA ALA A 271 9.84 12.05 -16.77
C ALA A 271 8.84 13.06 -16.20
N GLU A 272 8.08 13.73 -17.07
CA GLU A 272 7.05 14.71 -16.71
C GLU A 272 5.97 14.10 -15.80
N ALA A 273 5.42 12.94 -16.15
CA ALA A 273 4.40 12.29 -15.33
C ALA A 273 4.94 11.84 -13.95
N LEU A 274 6.22 11.50 -13.86
CA LEU A 274 6.85 11.18 -12.58
C LEU A 274 7.16 12.44 -11.75
N ASP A 275 7.51 13.55 -12.40
CA ASP A 275 7.69 14.85 -11.72
C ASP A 275 6.37 15.37 -11.15
N GLU A 276 5.29 15.34 -11.93
CA GLU A 276 3.94 15.66 -11.44
C GLU A 276 3.54 14.77 -10.26
N HIS A 277 3.89 13.48 -10.31
CA HIS A 277 3.61 12.56 -9.22
C HIS A 277 4.41 12.87 -7.95
N ILE A 278 5.68 13.25 -8.08
CA ILE A 278 6.52 13.67 -6.95
C ILE A 278 5.97 14.95 -6.32
N ASP A 279 5.60 15.93 -7.13
CA ASP A 279 5.02 17.19 -6.67
C ASP A 279 3.67 16.99 -5.96
N ASP A 280 2.80 16.15 -6.52
CA ASP A 280 1.54 15.77 -5.86
C ASP A 280 1.79 15.09 -4.52
N LEU A 281 2.74 14.15 -4.44
CA LEU A 281 3.04 13.43 -3.20
C LEU A 281 3.60 14.35 -2.13
N LEU A 282 4.55 15.24 -2.47
CA LEU A 282 5.09 16.21 -1.50
C LEU A 282 3.99 17.12 -0.97
N ARG A 283 3.10 17.62 -1.84
CA ARG A 283 1.92 18.40 -1.45
C ARG A 283 1.01 17.61 -0.50
N ARG A 284 0.77 16.33 -0.78
CA ARG A 284 -0.08 15.46 0.04
C ARG A 284 0.57 15.11 1.38
N PHE A 285 1.87 14.90 1.42
CA PHE A 285 2.62 14.68 2.67
C PHE A 285 2.56 15.93 3.57
N SER A 286 2.52 17.13 2.99
CA SER A 286 2.34 18.39 3.72
C SER A 286 0.92 18.63 4.24
N ASN A 287 -0.03 17.72 4.00
CA ASN A 287 -1.41 17.87 4.45
C ASN A 287 -1.54 17.63 5.97
N ARG A 288 -1.49 18.72 6.73
CA ARG A 288 -1.61 18.74 8.20
C ARG A 288 -2.88 18.04 8.73
N ALA A 289 -3.97 18.04 7.96
CA ALA A 289 -5.23 17.42 8.39
C ALA A 289 -5.17 15.89 8.47
N LEU A 290 -4.20 15.26 7.83
CA LEU A 290 -3.94 13.82 7.98
C LEU A 290 -3.34 13.49 9.36
N GLY A 291 -2.63 14.43 10.00
CA GLY A 291 -2.03 14.20 11.32
C GLY A 291 -1.03 13.03 11.32
N ASP A 292 -0.37 12.77 10.19
CA ASP A 292 0.56 11.67 10.04
C ASP A 292 1.83 11.95 10.86
N THR A 293 2.00 11.21 11.95
CA THR A 293 3.15 11.39 12.85
C THR A 293 4.41 10.71 12.32
N ILE A 294 5.57 11.31 12.65
CA ILE A 294 6.88 10.73 12.38
C ILE A 294 6.98 9.31 12.94
N PHE A 295 6.55 9.09 14.19
CA PHE A 295 6.54 7.75 14.81
C PHE A 295 5.75 6.72 13.99
N ARG A 296 4.52 7.06 13.57
CA ARG A 296 3.63 6.14 12.85
C ARG A 296 4.18 5.82 11.46
N VAL A 297 4.76 6.81 10.79
CA VAL A 297 5.32 6.68 9.44
C VAL A 297 6.72 6.08 9.45
N GLY A 298 7.49 6.22 10.53
CA GLY A 298 8.86 5.74 10.64
C GLY A 298 9.00 4.31 11.18
N ARG A 299 8.06 3.82 12.01
CA ARG A 299 8.08 2.47 12.62
C ARG A 299 8.23 1.32 11.61
N ASP A 300 8.50 0.10 12.10
CA ASP A 300 8.65 -1.11 11.28
C ASP A 300 9.93 -1.09 10.41
N LEU A 301 11.04 -0.72 11.06
CA LEU A 301 12.36 -0.53 10.44
C LEU A 301 12.88 -1.81 9.81
N LYS A 302 12.72 -2.96 10.50
CA LYS A 302 13.21 -4.26 10.00
C LYS A 302 12.67 -4.58 8.61
N ARG A 303 11.39 -4.28 8.35
CA ARG A 303 10.81 -4.47 7.02
C ARG A 303 11.30 -3.39 6.04
N LYS A 304 11.25 -2.11 6.44
CA LYS A 304 11.53 -0.97 5.56
C LYS A 304 12.98 -0.88 5.07
N LEU A 305 13.92 -1.41 5.84
CA LEU A 305 15.34 -1.41 5.51
C LEU A 305 15.81 -2.70 4.82
N ARG A 306 14.92 -3.70 4.70
CA ARG A 306 15.23 -4.98 4.05
C ARG A 306 15.63 -4.80 2.59
N TRP A 307 16.43 -5.73 2.08
CA TRP A 307 17.03 -5.73 0.75
C TRP A 307 16.03 -5.54 -0.40
N ASN A 308 14.78 -5.97 -0.24
CA ASN A 308 13.72 -5.86 -1.25
C ASN A 308 12.61 -4.85 -0.91
N ASP A 309 12.85 -3.92 0.02
CA ASP A 309 11.91 -2.84 0.33
C ASP A 309 12.46 -1.48 -0.17
N ARG A 310 11.79 -0.39 0.24
CA ARG A 310 11.82 0.95 -0.35
C ARG A 310 13.19 1.64 -0.45
N PHE A 311 14.16 1.26 0.38
CA PHE A 311 15.50 1.87 0.38
C PHE A 311 16.54 0.95 -0.22
N MET A 312 16.84 -0.18 0.43
CA MET A 312 17.92 -1.06 -0.04
C MET A 312 17.61 -1.62 -1.43
N GLY A 313 16.35 -1.96 -1.71
CA GLY A 313 15.96 -2.39 -3.05
C GLY A 313 16.22 -1.30 -4.09
N LEU A 314 15.90 -0.04 -3.78
CA LEU A 314 16.18 1.07 -4.67
C LEU A 314 17.69 1.31 -4.87
N MET A 315 18.49 1.22 -3.81
CA MET A 315 19.95 1.40 -3.88
C MET A 315 20.61 0.30 -4.70
N ILE A 316 20.13 -0.95 -4.59
CA ILE A 316 20.58 -2.07 -5.42
C ILE A 316 20.32 -1.77 -6.89
N GLU A 317 19.07 -1.43 -7.25
CA GLU A 317 18.67 -1.17 -8.64
C GLU A 317 19.42 0.04 -9.22
N ALA A 318 19.67 1.06 -8.39
CA ALA A 318 20.47 2.21 -8.78
C ALA A 318 21.94 1.83 -9.03
N GLU A 319 22.56 1.00 -8.18
CA GLU A 319 23.93 0.53 -8.37
C GLU A 319 24.08 -0.34 -9.63
N GLU A 320 23.12 -1.25 -9.88
CA GLU A 320 23.08 -2.07 -11.09
C GLU A 320 22.97 -1.22 -12.36
N ALA A 321 22.20 -0.13 -12.30
CA ALA A 321 22.05 0.82 -13.40
C ALA A 321 23.12 1.92 -13.46
N HIS A 322 24.10 1.92 -12.53
CA HIS A 322 25.12 2.97 -12.38
C HIS A 322 24.54 4.39 -12.23
N LEU A 323 23.46 4.52 -11.46
CA LEU A 323 22.76 5.77 -11.16
C LEU A 323 23.12 6.30 -9.76
N ASN A 324 23.00 7.60 -9.57
CA ASN A 324 23.22 8.23 -8.26
C ASN A 324 22.06 7.94 -7.30
N TRP A 325 22.37 7.68 -6.03
CA TRP A 325 21.39 7.42 -4.97
C TRP A 325 21.80 8.03 -3.62
N ASP A 326 22.66 9.06 -3.60
CA ASP A 326 23.18 9.65 -2.37
C ASP A 326 22.09 10.17 -1.41
N ALA A 327 21.01 10.77 -1.92
CA ALA A 327 19.92 11.26 -1.08
C ALA A 327 19.06 10.10 -0.53
N VAL A 328 18.88 9.03 -1.30
CA VAL A 328 18.26 7.78 -0.79
C VAL A 328 19.11 7.18 0.34
N GLY A 329 20.43 7.16 0.15
CA GLY A 329 21.39 6.70 1.16
C GLY A 329 21.35 7.53 2.44
N ALA A 330 21.22 8.85 2.34
CA ALA A 330 21.03 9.74 3.49
C ALA A 330 19.76 9.36 4.30
N GLY A 331 18.64 9.11 3.61
CA GLY A 331 17.42 8.61 4.24
C GLY A 331 17.59 7.25 4.93
N TYR A 332 18.33 6.33 4.31
CA TYR A 332 18.63 5.02 4.91
C TYR A 332 19.50 5.13 6.17
N LEU A 333 20.53 6.00 6.15
CA LEU A 333 21.37 6.26 7.32
C LEU A 333 20.58 6.96 8.44
N ALA A 334 19.69 7.89 8.09
CA ALA A 334 18.81 8.52 9.07
C ALA A 334 17.89 7.49 9.76
N ALA A 335 17.42 6.49 9.02
CA ALA A 335 16.62 5.41 9.59
C ALA A 335 17.39 4.58 10.64
N LEU A 336 18.70 4.41 10.49
CA LEU A 336 19.55 3.72 11.49
C LEU A 336 19.68 4.51 12.80
N GLN A 337 19.38 5.81 12.77
CA GLN A 337 19.42 6.71 13.92
C GLN A 337 18.01 7.01 14.47
N PHE A 338 16.97 6.34 13.97
CA PHE A 338 15.58 6.66 14.30
C PHE A 338 15.18 6.25 15.73
N ARG A 339 15.28 7.20 16.67
CA ARG A 339 15.01 7.00 18.11
C ARG A 339 13.52 7.01 18.47
N ASP A 340 12.71 7.77 17.73
CA ASP A 340 11.24 7.86 17.88
C ASP A 340 10.53 6.65 17.28
N SER A 341 10.92 5.47 17.76
CA SER A 341 10.57 4.20 17.17
C SER A 341 9.84 3.30 18.16
N SER A 342 9.21 2.23 17.68
CA SER A 342 8.51 1.29 18.55
C SER A 342 9.48 0.54 19.47
N LYS A 343 8.99 -0.16 20.50
CA LYS A 343 9.84 -1.04 21.33
C LYS A 343 10.57 -2.08 20.48
N ALA A 344 9.91 -2.63 19.46
CA ALA A 344 10.49 -3.60 18.54
C ALA A 344 11.59 -2.98 17.68
N ASP A 345 11.37 -1.77 17.16
CA ASP A 345 12.35 -1.05 16.35
C ASP A 345 13.59 -0.64 17.17
N ARG A 346 13.41 -0.15 18.41
CA ARG A 346 14.52 0.14 19.32
C ARG A 346 15.36 -1.11 19.62
N ALA A 347 14.70 -2.25 19.87
CA ALA A 347 15.39 -3.51 20.09
C ALA A 347 16.17 -3.96 18.84
N PHE A 348 15.58 -3.77 17.65
CA PHE A 348 16.23 -4.07 16.38
C PHE A 348 17.48 -3.20 16.16
N LEU A 349 17.39 -1.88 16.35
CA LEU A 349 18.54 -0.97 16.22
C LEU A 349 19.63 -1.28 17.26
N ALA A 350 19.26 -1.51 18.52
CA ALA A 350 20.21 -1.89 19.57
C ALA A 350 20.94 -3.21 19.25
N SER A 351 20.28 -4.18 18.61
CA SER A 351 20.91 -5.45 18.25
C SER A 351 22.01 -5.33 17.19
N VAL A 352 22.05 -4.22 16.43
CA VAL A 352 23.03 -3.99 15.36
C VAL A 352 24.00 -2.86 15.68
N GLU A 353 23.80 -2.10 16.76
CA GLU A 353 24.54 -0.87 17.08
C GLU A 353 26.06 -1.11 17.17
N HIS A 354 26.46 -2.19 17.84
CA HIS A 354 27.84 -2.60 18.09
C HIS A 354 28.55 -3.21 16.87
N LEU A 355 27.81 -3.53 15.80
CA LEU A 355 28.38 -4.17 14.63
C LEU A 355 29.24 -3.17 13.82
N PRO A 356 30.38 -3.60 13.25
CA PRO A 356 31.11 -2.82 12.27
C PRO A 356 30.19 -2.39 11.12
N PHE A 357 30.42 -1.20 10.54
CA PHE A 357 29.50 -0.58 9.58
C PHE A 357 29.02 -1.52 8.47
N ARG A 358 29.94 -2.24 7.80
CA ARG A 358 29.59 -3.24 6.78
C ARG A 358 28.64 -4.31 7.29
N GLU A 359 28.91 -4.86 8.47
CA GLU A 359 28.12 -5.93 9.07
C GLU A 359 26.75 -5.43 9.55
N LYS A 360 26.70 -4.18 10.04
CA LYS A 360 25.46 -3.47 10.34
C LYS A 360 24.57 -3.36 9.09
N ILE A 361 25.10 -2.90 7.96
CA ILE A 361 24.35 -2.80 6.70
C ILE A 361 23.87 -4.18 6.22
N ARG A 362 24.75 -5.20 6.23
CA ARG A 362 24.41 -6.59 5.87
C ARG A 362 23.26 -7.13 6.72
N THR A 363 23.31 -6.93 8.04
CA THR A 363 22.32 -7.44 8.99
C THR A 363 20.99 -6.71 8.87
N VAL A 364 21.03 -5.36 8.85
CA VAL A 364 19.82 -4.53 8.80
C VAL A 364 19.03 -4.77 7.53
N SER A 365 19.73 -4.91 6.39
CA SER A 365 19.07 -5.21 5.12
C SER A 365 18.66 -6.67 4.97
N SER A 366 19.04 -7.55 5.90
CA SER A 366 18.90 -9.00 5.71
C SER A 366 19.50 -9.45 4.37
N TRP A 367 20.69 -8.91 4.05
CA TRP A 367 21.33 -9.03 2.74
C TRP A 367 21.47 -10.48 2.28
N ASP A 368 21.70 -11.41 3.21
CA ASP A 368 21.92 -12.83 2.90
C ASP A 368 20.70 -13.50 2.27
N GLU A 369 19.51 -12.90 2.40
CA GLU A 369 18.28 -13.37 1.76
C GLU A 369 18.14 -12.86 0.31
N SER A 370 18.97 -11.91 -0.13
CA SER A 370 18.87 -11.31 -1.48
C SER A 370 19.41 -12.20 -2.59
N GLY A 371 20.33 -13.11 -2.27
CA GLY A 371 21.10 -13.87 -3.27
C GLY A 371 22.11 -13.03 -4.07
N MET A 372 22.31 -11.75 -3.74
CA MET A 372 23.20 -10.84 -4.47
C MET A 372 24.67 -11.01 -4.10
N SER A 373 25.55 -10.58 -5.01
CA SER A 373 26.98 -10.75 -4.87
C SER A 373 27.56 -9.95 -3.69
N ARG A 374 28.66 -10.45 -3.13
CA ARG A 374 29.44 -9.72 -2.12
C ARG A 374 29.97 -8.38 -2.65
N GLY A 375 30.31 -8.32 -3.94
CA GLY A 375 30.81 -7.09 -4.58
C GLY A 375 29.76 -5.97 -4.60
N MET A 376 28.48 -6.32 -4.83
CA MET A 376 27.38 -5.36 -4.77
C MET A 376 27.24 -4.75 -3.38
N LEU A 377 27.27 -5.58 -2.32
CA LEU A 377 27.25 -5.10 -0.95
C LEU A 377 28.43 -4.16 -0.65
N GLU A 378 29.63 -4.50 -1.14
CA GLU A 378 30.83 -3.68 -0.92
C GLU A 378 30.73 -2.31 -1.61
N ALA A 379 30.15 -2.25 -2.82
CA ALA A 379 29.89 -0.99 -3.52
C ALA A 379 28.90 -0.10 -2.75
N ILE A 380 27.75 -0.66 -2.35
CA ILE A 380 26.72 0.05 -1.56
C ILE A 380 27.31 0.54 -0.24
N VAL A 381 28.02 -0.31 0.50
CA VAL A 381 28.64 0.05 1.77
C VAL A 381 29.65 1.19 1.59
N ALA A 382 30.49 1.14 0.56
CA ALA A 382 31.47 2.20 0.29
C ALA A 382 30.79 3.54 -0.01
N THR A 383 29.70 3.54 -0.77
CA THR A 383 28.92 4.77 -1.05
C THR A 383 28.25 5.29 0.23
N LEU A 384 27.61 4.44 1.04
CA LEU A 384 27.01 4.84 2.31
C LEU A 384 28.03 5.44 3.28
N GLN A 385 29.25 4.90 3.35
CA GLN A 385 30.32 5.45 4.19
C GLN A 385 30.74 6.86 3.74
N ARG A 386 30.79 7.12 2.42
CA ARG A 386 31.07 8.47 1.90
C ARG A 386 29.97 9.47 2.28
N ILE A 387 28.71 9.04 2.21
CA ILE A 387 27.56 9.87 2.60
C ILE A 387 27.64 10.20 4.10
N ASP A 388 27.84 9.19 4.95
CA ASP A 388 27.92 9.33 6.42
C ASP A 388 29.06 10.29 6.83
N ALA A 389 30.23 10.16 6.18
CA ALA A 389 31.37 11.05 6.43
C ALA A 389 31.09 12.51 6.04
N SER A 390 30.30 12.76 4.99
CA SER A 390 29.97 14.11 4.54
C SER A 390 29.01 14.84 5.48
N HIS A 391 28.15 14.12 6.20
CA HIS A 391 27.22 14.69 7.18
C HIS A 391 27.83 14.95 8.56
N THR A 392 28.97 14.32 8.88
CA THR A 392 29.68 14.56 10.15
C THR A 392 30.56 15.81 10.11
N GLN A 393 30.76 16.42 8.93
CA GLN A 393 31.62 17.60 8.70
C GLN A 393 30.85 18.90 8.46
N SER A 394 29.53 18.84 8.33
CA SER A 394 28.59 19.97 8.24
C SER A 394 27.87 20.17 9.56
#